data_AF-L8GY48-F1
#
_entry.id   AF-L8GY48-F1
#
_cell.length_a   1.000
_cell.length_b   1.000
_cell.length_c   1.000
_cell.angle_alpha   90.00
_cell.angle_beta   90.00
_cell.angle_gamma   90.00
#
_symmetry.space_group_name_H-M   'P 1'
#
loop_
_entity.id
_entity.type
_entity.pdbx_description
1 polymer ?
#
loop_
_entity_poly.entity_id
_entity_poly.type
_entity_poly.pdbx_seq_one_letter_code
_entity_poly.pdbx_strand_id
1 'polypeptide(L)'
;MSTPEGRGMATLIGLGMIVVIAAVFIGIYLDFKKKNSTYIVLKDQQIPCGNLSGSCDLVQGGVHVTSDQQCQSVCDTTSECNGWLYDRLSNGSGPNCWVKYLSPLVPSSAESLPGWDMGYKITATS
;
A
#
# COMPACT_ATOMS: atom_id res chain seq x y z
N MET A 1 6.13 -40.34 -48.58
CA MET A 1 5.81 -38.91 -48.42
C MET A 1 5.38 -38.71 -46.98
N SER A 2 6.27 -38.21 -46.14
CA SER A 2 6.07 -38.07 -44.70
C SER A 2 5.70 -36.62 -44.42
N THR A 3 4.46 -36.38 -44.00
CA THR A 3 3.90 -35.07 -43.67
C THR A 3 4.55 -34.54 -42.38
N PRO A 4 5.03 -33.28 -42.32
CA PRO A 4 5.51 -32.68 -41.08
C PRO A 4 4.36 -31.96 -40.36
N GLU A 5 3.37 -32.69 -39.84
CA GLU A 5 2.38 -32.15 -38.91
C GLU A 5 2.87 -32.31 -37.47
N GLY A 6 3.37 -31.23 -36.87
CA GLY A 6 3.74 -31.29 -35.44
C GLY A 6 4.50 -30.08 -34.92
N ARG A 7 5.06 -29.24 -35.80
CA ARG A 7 5.93 -28.13 -35.38
C ARG A 7 5.23 -26.77 -35.22
N GLY A 8 3.99 -26.63 -35.71
CA GLY A 8 3.26 -25.35 -35.72
C GLY A 8 2.37 -25.06 -34.50
N MET A 9 1.83 -26.09 -33.83
CA MET A 9 0.89 -25.89 -32.72
C MET A 9 1.58 -25.59 -31.38
N ALA A 10 2.76 -26.15 -31.11
CA ALA A 10 3.48 -25.93 -29.85
C ALA A 10 3.92 -24.47 -29.66
N THR A 11 4.25 -23.77 -30.74
CA THR A 11 4.72 -22.38 -30.71
C THR A 11 3.57 -21.38 -30.46
N LEU A 12 2.37 -21.65 -30.99
CA LEU A 12 1.17 -20.82 -30.78
C LEU A 12 0.65 -20.91 -29.35
N ILE A 13 0.70 -22.11 -28.74
CA ILE A 13 0.31 -22.32 -27.34
C ILE A 13 1.29 -21.58 -26.40
N GLY A 14 2.59 -21.60 -26.70
CA GLY A 14 3.61 -20.86 -25.95
C GLY A 14 3.41 -19.34 -26.01
N LEU A 15 3.15 -18.79 -27.20
CA LEU A 15 2.90 -17.35 -27.38
C LEU A 15 1.58 -16.90 -26.73
N GLY A 16 0.51 -17.71 -26.84
CA GLY A 16 -0.76 -17.43 -26.19
C GLY A 16 -0.63 -17.37 -24.66
N MET A 17 0.10 -18.31 -24.06
CA MET A 17 0.36 -18.33 -22.62
C MET A 17 1.18 -17.12 -22.17
N ILE A 18 2.19 -16.70 -22.94
CA ILE A 18 2.98 -15.49 -22.63
C ILE A 18 2.10 -14.23 -22.62
N VAL A 19 1.17 -14.09 -23.58
CA VAL A 19 0.26 -12.94 -23.64
C VAL A 19 -0.69 -12.91 -22.44
N VAL A 20 -1.24 -14.06 -22.04
CA VAL A 20 -2.11 -14.16 -20.86
C VAL A 20 -1.35 -13.82 -19.58
N ILE A 21 -0.14 -14.36 -19.42
CA ILE A 21 0.72 -14.07 -18.27
C ILE A 21 1.06 -12.58 -18.22
N ALA A 22 1.43 -11.98 -19.35
CA ALA A 22 1.73 -10.55 -19.42
C ALA A 22 0.51 -9.68 -19.05
N ALA A 23 -0.69 -10.03 -19.52
CA ALA A 23 -1.91 -9.31 -19.18
C ALA A 23 -2.23 -9.37 -17.68
N VAL A 24 -2.01 -10.53 -17.04
CA VAL A 24 -2.17 -10.68 -15.58
C VAL A 24 -1.18 -9.79 -14.83
N PHE A 25 0.11 -9.82 -15.20
CA PHE A 25 1.13 -8.97 -14.55
C PHE A 25 0.86 -7.48 -14.75
N ILE A 26 0.40 -7.06 -15.94
CA ILE A 26 0.01 -5.66 -16.20
C ILE A 26 -1.18 -5.26 -15.32
N GLY A 27 -2.21 -6.10 -15.23
CA GLY A 27 -3.37 -5.84 -14.37
C GLY A 27 -2.99 -5.67 -12.89
N ILE A 28 -2.16 -6.59 -12.37
CA ILE A 28 -1.63 -6.53 -11.00
C ILE A 28 -0.81 -5.25 -10.80
N TYR A 29 0.09 -4.93 -11.74
CA TYR A 29 0.92 -3.72 -11.68
C TYR A 29 0.06 -2.44 -11.64
N LEU A 30 -0.98 -2.36 -12.47
CA LEU A 30 -1.89 -1.21 -12.50
C LEU A 30 -2.70 -1.09 -11.20
N ASP A 31 -3.13 -2.21 -10.62
CA ASP A 31 -3.83 -2.22 -9.32
C ASP A 31 -2.93 -1.70 -8.18
N PHE A 32 -1.68 -2.19 -8.10
CA PHE A 32 -0.69 -1.69 -7.14
C PHE A 32 -0.40 -0.20 -7.35
N LYS A 33 -0.27 0.25 -8.61
CA LYS A 33 -0.03 1.66 -8.92
C LYS A 33 -1.20 2.56 -8.50
N LYS A 34 -2.44 2.12 -8.70
CA LYS A 34 -3.65 2.86 -8.32
C LYS A 34 -3.74 3.06 -6.81
N LYS A 35 -3.45 2.03 -6.02
CA LYS A 35 -3.45 2.10 -4.55
C LYS A 35 -2.43 3.12 -4.05
N ASN A 36 -1.19 3.06 -4.57
CA ASN A 36 -0.14 4.04 -4.25
C ASN A 36 -0.51 5.49 -4.62
N SER A 37 -1.35 5.72 -5.64
CA SER A 37 -1.75 7.07 -6.08
C SER A 37 -2.81 7.72 -5.19
N THR A 38 -3.43 7.00 -4.27
CA THR A 38 -4.54 7.51 -3.43
C THR A 38 -4.02 8.16 -2.14
N TYR A 39 -2.76 7.91 -1.79
CA TYR A 39 -2.14 8.39 -0.57
C TYR A 39 -1.24 9.61 -0.82
N ILE A 40 -1.37 10.62 0.05
CA ILE A 40 -0.32 11.61 0.24
C ILE A 40 0.62 11.06 1.30
N VAL A 41 1.91 10.93 0.96
CA VAL A 41 2.95 10.46 1.87
C VAL A 41 3.78 11.65 2.33
N LEU A 42 3.91 11.80 3.64
CA LEU A 42 4.74 12.79 4.30
C LEU A 42 5.91 12.08 4.97
N LYS A 43 7.13 12.51 4.67
CA LYS A 43 8.36 11.93 5.21
C LYS A 43 8.77 12.67 6.47
N ASP A 44 9.26 11.94 7.47
CA ASP A 44 9.70 12.51 8.76
C ASP A 44 8.60 13.35 9.45
N GLN A 45 7.36 12.90 9.29
CA GLN A 45 6.18 13.61 9.79
C GLN A 45 5.12 12.64 10.30
N GLN A 46 4.30 13.13 11.23
CA GLN A 46 3.09 12.47 11.69
C GLN A 46 1.91 13.45 11.74
N ILE A 47 0.69 12.93 11.68
CA ILE A 47 -0.51 13.66 12.07
C ILE A 47 -0.95 13.05 13.40
N PRO A 48 -0.90 13.79 14.52
CA PRO A 48 -1.40 13.30 15.78
C PRO A 48 -2.89 13.02 15.63
N CYS A 49 -3.34 11.93 16.25
CA CYS A 49 -4.76 11.70 16.48
C CYS A 49 -5.29 12.94 17.20
N GLY A 50 -6.28 13.65 16.64
CA GLY A 50 -6.81 14.89 17.23
C GLY A 50 -7.51 14.68 18.58
N ASN A 51 -8.62 15.38 18.86
CA ASN A 51 -9.42 15.22 20.09
C ASN A 51 -10.13 13.84 20.25
N LEU A 52 -9.60 12.78 19.63
CA LEU A 52 -10.02 11.41 19.88
C LEU A 52 -9.39 11.00 21.22
N SER A 53 -10.23 10.76 22.22
CA SER A 53 -9.87 10.38 23.60
C SER A 53 -9.26 8.96 23.73
N GLY A 54 -8.62 8.47 22.67
CA GLY A 54 -7.95 7.17 22.58
C GLY A 54 -6.99 7.14 21.39
N SER A 55 -6.11 6.13 21.33
CA SER A 55 -5.25 5.96 20.16
C SER A 55 -6.13 5.81 18.91
N CYS A 56 -5.86 6.58 17.86
CA CYS A 56 -6.52 6.43 16.56
C CYS A 56 -6.01 5.24 15.76
N ASP A 57 -5.18 4.39 16.38
CA ASP A 57 -4.72 3.14 15.81
C ASP A 57 -5.87 2.14 15.72
N LEU A 58 -6.11 1.63 14.51
CA LEU A 58 -7.12 0.61 14.23
C LEU A 58 -6.60 -0.80 14.55
N VAL A 59 -5.28 -0.96 14.69
CA VAL A 59 -4.63 -2.21 15.07
C VAL A 59 -3.74 -1.97 16.27
N GLN A 60 -4.06 -2.65 17.37
CA GLN A 60 -3.30 -2.54 18.61
C GLN A 60 -1.90 -3.15 18.44
N GLY A 61 -0.87 -2.41 18.86
CA GLY A 61 0.53 -2.86 18.78
C GLY A 61 1.19 -2.70 17.41
N GLY A 62 0.45 -2.26 16.40
CA GLY A 62 0.94 -2.12 15.03
C GLY A 62 1.15 -3.45 14.32
N VAL A 63 1.56 -3.37 13.06
CA VAL A 63 1.82 -4.49 12.16
C VAL A 63 3.25 -4.40 11.68
N HIS A 64 4.01 -5.50 11.84
CA HIS A 64 5.37 -5.56 11.33
C HIS A 64 5.37 -5.53 9.80
N VAL A 65 6.06 -4.55 9.23
CA VAL A 65 6.18 -4.35 7.79
C VAL A 65 7.59 -3.89 7.47
N THR A 66 8.04 -4.06 6.23
CA THR A 66 9.39 -3.65 5.81
C THR A 66 9.39 -2.38 4.94
N SER A 67 8.22 -1.83 4.62
CA SER A 67 8.10 -0.60 3.83
C SER A 67 6.78 0.15 4.04
N ASP A 68 6.77 1.42 3.66
CA ASP A 68 5.58 2.28 3.68
C ASP A 68 4.49 1.82 2.67
N GLN A 69 4.86 1.17 1.57
CA GLN A 69 3.87 0.57 0.65
C GLN A 69 3.12 -0.62 1.28
N GLN A 70 3.78 -1.36 2.17
CA GLN A 70 3.10 -2.41 2.92
C GLN A 70 2.11 -1.82 3.93
N CYS A 71 2.45 -0.69 4.57
CA CYS A 71 1.49 0.07 5.38
C CYS A 71 0.23 0.47 4.60
N GLN A 72 0.40 0.96 3.36
CA GLN A 72 -0.72 1.30 2.49
C GLN A 72 -1.60 0.07 2.22
N SER A 73 -0.98 -1.07 1.91
CA SER A 73 -1.69 -2.33 1.65
C SER A 73 -2.48 -2.81 2.87
N VAL A 74 -1.90 -2.74 4.08
CA VAL A 74 -2.60 -3.06 5.32
C VAL A 74 -3.78 -2.11 5.50
N CYS A 75 -3.58 -0.80 5.32
CA CYS A 75 -4.64 0.19 5.45
C CYS A 75 -5.78 -0.02 4.44
N ASP A 76 -5.49 -0.39 3.20
CA ASP A 76 -6.53 -0.67 2.20
C ASP A 76 -7.42 -1.87 2.53
N THR A 77 -6.90 -2.82 3.32
CA THR A 77 -7.64 -4.00 3.79
C THR A 77 -8.22 -3.82 5.20
N THR A 78 -7.87 -2.74 5.89
CA THR A 78 -8.35 -2.44 7.25
C THR A 78 -9.59 -1.56 7.16
N SER A 79 -10.70 -2.03 7.74
CA SER A 79 -11.95 -1.27 7.77
C SER A 79 -11.73 0.12 8.39
N GLU A 80 -12.34 1.14 7.80
CA GLU A 80 -12.26 2.55 8.23
C GLU A 80 -10.86 3.18 8.15
N CYS A 81 -9.83 2.46 7.70
CA CYS A 81 -8.50 3.04 7.59
C CYS A 81 -8.42 4.08 6.48
N ASN A 82 -8.03 5.29 6.87
CA ASN A 82 -7.79 6.40 5.96
C ASN A 82 -6.40 7.02 6.14
N GLY A 83 -5.55 6.45 7.00
CA GLY A 83 -4.13 6.79 7.08
C GLY A 83 -3.30 5.76 7.83
N TRP A 84 -2.00 5.94 7.83
CA TRP A 84 -1.04 5.06 8.48
C TRP A 84 0.21 5.84 8.89
N LEU A 85 0.93 5.29 9.86
CA LEU A 85 2.21 5.79 10.34
C LEU A 85 3.21 4.63 10.34
N TYR A 86 4.35 4.83 9.69
CA TYR A 86 5.40 3.85 9.47
C TYR A 86 6.66 4.28 10.22
N ASP A 87 7.06 3.49 11.20
CA ASP A 87 8.34 3.62 11.87
C ASP A 87 9.43 2.92 11.06
N ARG A 88 10.33 3.70 10.45
CA ARG A 88 11.46 3.16 9.70
C ARG A 88 12.57 2.63 10.62
N LEU A 89 12.69 3.21 11.80
CA LEU A 89 13.84 3.05 12.68
C LEU A 89 13.66 1.91 13.66
N SER A 90 12.43 1.77 14.19
CA SER A 90 11.99 0.88 15.26
C SER A 90 13.13 0.29 16.08
N ASN A 91 13.51 1.03 17.13
CA ASN A 91 14.61 0.78 18.06
C ASN A 91 14.60 -0.65 18.65
N GLY A 92 15.04 -1.64 17.87
CA GLY A 92 15.17 -3.04 18.25
C GLY A 92 14.00 -3.97 17.89
N SER A 93 12.82 -3.44 17.57
CA SER A 93 11.61 -4.25 17.25
C SER A 93 11.38 -4.47 15.75
N GLY A 94 12.21 -3.85 14.90
CA GLY A 94 12.08 -3.90 13.44
C GLY A 94 10.94 -3.02 12.91
N PRO A 95 10.96 -2.60 11.63
CA PRO A 95 10.06 -1.56 11.15
C PRO A 95 8.58 -1.94 11.32
N ASN A 96 7.75 -0.97 11.69
CA ASN A 96 6.38 -1.23 12.13
C ASN A 96 5.38 -0.21 11.58
N CYS A 97 4.14 -0.66 11.42
CA CYS A 97 3.05 0.11 10.87
C CYS A 97 1.91 0.28 11.84
N TRP A 98 1.41 1.50 12.01
CA TRP A 98 0.18 1.78 12.72
C TRP A 98 -0.83 2.33 11.72
N VAL A 99 -1.83 1.50 11.37
CA VAL A 99 -2.97 1.92 10.55
C VAL A 99 -3.96 2.71 11.40
N LYS A 100 -4.46 3.82 10.87
CA LYS A 100 -5.16 4.85 11.63
C LYS A 100 -6.47 5.27 10.97
N TYR A 101 -7.40 5.72 11.81
CA TYR A 101 -8.55 6.53 11.41
C TYR A 101 -8.32 8.00 11.81
N LEU A 102 -8.25 8.87 10.82
CA LEU A 102 -7.92 10.28 10.97
C LEU A 102 -9.17 11.10 10.60
N SER A 103 -9.81 11.75 11.58
CA SER A 103 -11.07 12.50 11.40
C SER A 103 -11.10 13.80 12.18
N PRO A 104 -11.49 14.93 11.55
CA PRO A 104 -11.22 15.29 10.16
C PRO A 104 -9.72 15.60 9.97
N LEU A 105 -9.13 15.07 8.91
CA LEU A 105 -7.76 15.36 8.52
C LEU A 105 -7.62 16.84 8.16
N VAL A 106 -6.81 17.58 8.92
CA VAL A 106 -6.34 18.90 8.48
C VAL A 106 -4.85 18.75 8.18
N PRO A 107 -4.40 18.86 6.91
CA PRO A 107 -2.99 18.77 6.57
C PRO A 107 -2.09 19.72 7.39
N SER A 108 -2.65 20.81 7.93
CA SER A 108 -1.94 21.75 8.80
C SER A 108 -1.60 21.20 10.19
N SER A 109 -2.12 20.03 10.58
CA SER A 109 -1.77 19.38 11.84
C SER A 109 -0.60 18.41 11.71
N ALA A 110 0.00 18.28 10.52
CA ALA A 110 1.21 17.48 10.36
C ALA A 110 2.38 18.11 11.12
N GLU A 111 3.01 17.33 11.99
CA GLU A 111 4.16 17.73 12.79
C GLU A 111 5.39 16.91 12.42
N SER A 112 6.58 17.44 12.73
CA SER A 112 7.85 16.76 12.46
C SER A 112 8.06 15.58 13.42
N LEU A 113 8.33 14.40 12.85
CA LEU A 113 8.73 13.21 13.59
C LEU A 113 9.81 12.45 12.80
N PRO A 114 11.10 12.77 13.02
CA PRO A 114 12.19 12.13 12.29
C PRO A 114 12.23 10.62 12.47
N GLY A 115 12.44 9.90 11.37
CA GLY A 115 12.44 8.44 11.32
C GLY A 115 11.07 7.82 11.03
N TRP A 116 10.01 8.62 11.04
CA TRP A 116 8.65 8.17 10.83
C TRP A 116 8.07 8.77 9.57
N ASP A 117 7.47 7.93 8.75
CA ASP A 117 6.76 8.37 7.56
C ASP A 117 5.27 8.14 7.77
N MET A 118 4.44 9.05 7.31
CA MET A 118 3.00 8.86 7.39
C MET A 118 2.37 8.94 6.00
N GLY A 119 1.19 8.35 5.87
CA GLY A 119 0.37 8.58 4.69
C GLY A 119 -1.10 8.61 5.03
N TYR A 120 -1.86 9.38 4.25
CA TYR A 120 -3.31 9.46 4.38
C TYR A 120 -3.98 9.50 3.02
N LYS A 121 -5.19 8.94 2.95
CA LYS A 121 -6.02 8.95 1.74
C LYS A 121 -6.50 10.37 1.49
N ILE A 122 -6.41 10.83 0.24
CA ILE A 122 -7.16 12.00 -0.19
C ILE A 122 -8.61 11.55 -0.26
N THR A 123 -9.39 11.78 0.79
CA THR A 123 -10.84 11.57 0.69
C THR A 123 -11.32 12.52 -0.40
N ALA A 124 -11.93 11.99 -1.47
CA ALA A 124 -12.68 12.83 -2.38
C ALA A 124 -13.71 13.56 -1.53
N THR A 125 -13.57 14.88 -1.42
CA THR A 125 -14.58 15.75 -0.82
C THR A 125 -15.87 15.48 -1.59
N SER A 126 -16.79 14.70 -1.00
CA SER A 126 -18.14 14.52 -1.52
C SER A 126 -18.96 15.77 -1.25
#